data_AF-X0SCY8-F1
#
_entry.id   AF-X0SCY8-F1
#
_cell.length_a   1.000
_cell.length_b   1.000
_cell.length_c   1.000
_cell.angle_alpha   90.00
_cell.angle_beta   90.00
_cell.angle_gamma   90.00
#
_symmetry.space_group_name_H-M   'P 1'
#
loop_
_entity.id
_entity.type
_entity.pdbx_description
1 polymer ?
#
loop_
_entity_poly.entity_id
_entity_poly.type
_entity_poly.pdbx_seq_one_letter_code
_entity_poly.pdbx_strand_id
1 'polypeptide(L)' 'MRLSGVELHNFRSIGDNPVVLDPLRKCNILVGQNNSGKSNVLKALSKISDKLGDKNVKLTDLDFHDR' A
#
# COMPACT_ATOMS: atom_id res chain seq x y z
N MET A 1 -0.44 -16.91 -3.03
CA MET A 1 -1.39 -15.96 -3.66
C MET A 1 -0.61 -14.97 -4.51
N ARG A 2 -1.15 -14.53 -5.66
CA ARG A 2 -0.52 -13.48 -6.49
C ARG A 2 -1.35 -12.20 -6.36
N LEU A 3 -0.70 -11.10 -5.97
CA LEU A 3 -1.35 -9.80 -5.89
C LEU A 3 -1.64 -9.30 -7.32
N SER A 4 -2.92 -9.11 -7.66
CA SER A 4 -3.36 -8.66 -8.99
C SER A 4 -3.46 -7.15 -9.09
N GLY A 5 -3.72 -6.47 -7.99
CA GLY A 5 -3.85 -5.03 -7.89
C GLY A 5 -3.94 -4.59 -6.43
N VAL A 6 -3.73 -3.31 -6.17
CA VAL A 6 -3.94 -2.70 -4.86
C VAL A 6 -4.43 -1.27 -5.03
N GLU A 7 -5.30 -0.85 -4.13
CA GLU A 7 -5.77 0.53 -4.01
C GLU A 7 -5.50 0.99 -2.57
N LEU A 8 -4.84 2.14 -2.42
CA LEU A 8 -4.40 2.67 -1.13
C LEU A 8 -5.04 4.04 -0.91
N HIS A 9 -5.73 4.20 0.22
CA HIS A 9 -6.36 5.45 0.68
C HIS A 9 -5.91 5.78 2.09
N ASN A 10 -5.81 7.07 2.41
CA ASN A 10 -5.68 7.55 3.79
C ASN A 10 -4.61 6.81 4.62
N PHE A 11 -3.45 6.54 4.00
CA PHE A 11 -2.33 5.85 4.62
C PHE A 11 -1.05 6.68 4.54
N ARG A 12 -0.59 7.17 5.70
CA ARG A 12 0.57 8.06 5.83
C ARG A 12 0.48 9.28 4.91
N SER A 13 1.31 9.35 3.87
CA SER A 13 1.32 10.47 2.92
C SER A 13 0.31 10.32 1.78
N ILE A 14 -0.43 9.21 1.71
CA ILE A 14 -1.49 8.98 0.72
C ILE A 14 -2.77 9.52 1.34
N GLY A 15 -3.30 10.61 0.79
CA GLY A 15 -4.53 11.25 1.26
C GLY A 15 -5.78 10.65 0.64
N ASP A 16 -6.81 11.48 0.47
CA ASP A 16 -8.12 11.07 -0.06
C ASP A 16 -8.09 10.70 -1.56
N ASN A 17 -7.10 11.19 -2.31
CA ASN A 17 -6.85 10.75 -3.66
C ASN A 17 -6.03 9.45 -3.62
N PRO A 18 -6.59 8.30 -4.03
CA PRO A 18 -5.91 7.03 -3.87
C PRO A 18 -4.71 6.87 -4.78
N VAL A 19 -3.77 6.05 -4.31
CA VAL A 19 -2.80 5.40 -5.18
C VAL A 19 -3.39 4.08 -5.64
N VAL A 20 -3.73 4.00 -6.92
CA VAL A 20 -4.24 2.79 -7.57
C VAL A 20 -3.13 2.13 -8.38
N LEU A 21 -2.76 0.91 -8.00
CA LEU A 21 -1.81 0.06 -8.73
C LEU A 21 -2.55 -1.18 -9.21
N ASP A 22 -3.29 -1.04 -10.32
CA ASP A 22 -4.04 -2.12 -10.95
C ASP A 22 -4.02 -1.93 -12.48
N PRO A 23 -3.64 -2.96 -13.29
CA PRO A 23 -3.18 -4.28 -12.88
C PRO A 23 -1.68 -4.33 -12.53
N LEU A 24 -1.33 -5.08 -11.48
CA LEU A 24 0.04 -5.45 -11.17
C LEU A 24 0.52 -6.59 -12.08
N ARG A 25 1.69 -6.39 -12.68
CA ARG A 25 2.38 -7.39 -13.50
C ARG A 25 3.34 -8.22 -12.65
N LYS A 26 4.06 -9.16 -13.30
CA LYS A 26 5.09 -9.96 -12.62
C LYS A 26 6.22 -9.09 -12.05
N CYS A 27 6.53 -7.98 -12.71
CA CYS A 27 7.48 -6.97 -12.26
C CYS A 27 6.82 -5.60 -12.39
N ASN A 28 6.87 -4.81 -11.33
CA ASN A 28 6.35 -3.44 -11.28
C ASN A 28 7.44 -2.54 -10.68
N ILE A 29 7.62 -1.36 -11.23
CA ILE A 29 8.68 -0.43 -10.81
C ILE A 29 8.02 0.84 -10.27
N LEU A 30 8.34 1.18 -9.01
CA LEU A 30 7.89 2.42 -8.38
C LEU A 30 8.96 3.50 -8.62
N VAL A 31 8.63 4.52 -9.42
CA VAL A 31 9.52 5.65 -9.76
C VAL A 31 8.93 6.98 -9.31
N GLY A 32 9.78 7.97 -9.07
CA GLY A 32 9.39 9.32 -8.64
C GLY A 32 10.44 9.99 -7.76
N GLN A 33 10.26 11.29 -7.50
CA GLN A 33 11.19 12.09 -6.69
C GLN A 33 11.29 11.58 -5.24
N ASN A 34 12.37 11.92 -4.54
CA ASN A 34 12.47 11.62 -3.11
C ASN A 34 11.28 12.23 -2.35
N ASN A 35 10.85 11.53 -1.31
CA ASN A 35 9.67 11.92 -0.51
C ASN A 35 8.30 11.86 -1.24
N SER A 36 8.22 11.32 -2.47
CA SER A 36 6.96 11.20 -3.22
C SER A 36 6.02 10.08 -2.75
N GLY A 37 6.25 9.50 -1.56
CA GLY A 37 5.41 8.42 -1.03
C GLY A 37 5.75 6.99 -1.48
N LYS A 38 6.81 6.77 -2.28
CA LYS A 38 7.22 5.42 -2.73
C LYS A 38 7.41 4.42 -1.58
N SER A 39 8.13 4.83 -0.52
CA SER A 39 8.33 3.98 0.66
C SER A 39 7.02 3.72 1.42
N ASN A 40 6.05 4.64 1.37
CA ASN A 40 4.75 4.46 2.02
C ASN A 40 3.90 3.42 1.28
N VAL A 41 3.97 3.36 -0.05
CA VAL A 41 3.36 2.27 -0.83
C VAL A 41 3.92 0.91 -0.39
N LEU A 42 5.24 0.78 -0.27
CA LEU A 42 5.87 -0.47 0.19
C LEU A 42 5.45 -0.85 1.62
N LYS A 43 5.36 0.15 2.52
CA LYS A 43 4.89 -0.09 3.91
C LYS A 43 3.43 -0.54 3.95
N ALA A 44 2.57 0.02 3.11
CA ALA A 44 1.18 -0.42 3.01
C ALA A 44 1.09 -1.87 2.51
N LEU A 45 1.86 -2.20 1.47
CA LEU A 45 1.93 -3.57 0.94
C LEU A 45 2.42 -4.58 2.00
N SER A 46 3.40 -4.20 2.83
CA SER A 46 3.85 -5.05 3.95
C SER A 46 2.74 -5.30 4.97
N LYS A 47 2.01 -4.25 5.36
CA LYS A 47 0.89 -4.39 6.31
C LYS A 47 -0.24 -5.26 5.75
N ILE A 48 -0.48 -5.20 4.45
CA ILE A 48 -1.46 -6.06 3.77
C ILE A 48 -0.94 -7.51 3.69
N SER A 49 0.35 -7.71 3.41
CA SER A 49 0.92 -9.06 3.33
C SER A 49 0.84 -9.81 4.65
N ASP A 50 1.02 -9.11 5.77
CA ASP A 50 0.96 -9.72 7.10
C ASP A 50 -0.46 -10.22 7.46
N LYS A 51 -1.49 -9.71 6.77
CA LYS A 51 -2.91 -10.04 7.00
C LYS A 51 -3.52 -10.83 5.82
N LEU A 52 -2.69 -11.56 5.07
CA LEU A 52 -3.06 -12.37 3.89
C LEU A 52 -4.09 -13.47 4.23
N GLY A 53 -5.36 -13.08 4.22
CA GLY A 53 -6.53 -13.93 4.41
C GLY A 53 -7.81 -13.17 4.04
N ASP A 54 -7.84 -11.87 4.34
CA ASP A 54 -8.98 -11.00 4.03
C ASP A 54 -8.76 -10.16 2.76
N LYS A 55 -9.79 -10.07 1.92
CA LYS A 55 -9.81 -9.20 0.73
C LYS A 55 -9.76 -7.71 1.09
N ASN A 56 -10.17 -7.36 2.30
CA ASN A 56 -10.21 -6.00 2.81
C ASN A 56 -9.47 -5.94 4.15
N VAL A 57 -8.34 -5.26 4.17
CA VAL A 57 -7.58 -5.03 5.40
C VAL A 57 -7.88 -3.63 5.90
N LYS A 58 -8.63 -3.53 7.01
CA LYS A 58 -8.71 -2.29 7.77
C LYS A 58 -7.48 -2.18 8.67
N LEU A 59 -6.79 -1.06 8.58
CA LEU A 59 -5.70 -0.71 9.47
C LEU A 59 -6.28 -0.06 10.73
N THR A 60 -5.76 -0.42 11.90
CA THR A 60 -6.17 0.16 13.18
C THR A 60 -5.23 1.30 13.56
N ASP A 61 -5.61 2.14 14.53
CA ASP A 61 -4.77 3.25 15.01
C ASP A 61 -3.35 2.79 15.42
N LEU A 62 -3.24 1.57 15.98
CA LEU A 62 -1.95 0.93 16.28
C LEU A 62 -1.06 0.76 15.04
N ASP A 63 -1.63 0.38 13.90
CA ASP A 63 -0.90 0.23 12.63
C ASP A 63 -0.36 1.58 12.11
N PHE A 64 -0.95 2.70 12.53
CA PHE A 64 -0.49 4.05 12.19
C PHE A 64 0.62 4.58 13.12
N HIS A 65 0.71 4.06 14.35
CA HIS A 65 1.71 4.47 15.33
C HIS A 65 2.98 3.60 15.31
N ASP A 66 2.91 2.43 14.68
CA ASP A 66 4.07 1.57 14.43
C ASP A 66 4.93 2.17 13.30
N ARG A 67 6.00 2.88 13.68
CA ARG A 67 6.79 3.73 12.77
C ARG A 67 7.57 2.96 11.71
#